data_AF-R5JQD8-F1
#
_entry.id   AF-R5JQD8-F1
#
_cell.length_a   1.000
_cell.length_b   1.000
_cell.length_c   1.000
_cell.angle_alpha   90.00
_cell.angle_beta   90.00
_cell.angle_gamma   90.00
#
_symmetry.space_group_name_H-M   'P 1'
#
loop_
_entity.id
_entity.type
_entity.pdbx_description
1 polymer ?
#
loop_
_entity_poly.entity_id
_entity_poly.type
_entity_poly.pdbx_seq_one_letter_code
_entity_poly.pdbx_strand_id
1 'polypeptide(L)'
;MNTKQLVFVAVMLIATGSLHAQGNGSAGIAEATKMVTSYFDPGTKLCYAIGAVIGLVGGIKVYNKFSSGDPDVSKVASSWFGACIFLIVAATILRSFFL
;
A
#
# COMPACT_ATOMS: atom_id res chain seq x y z
N MET A 1 -6.77 -41.07 -39.94
CA MET A 1 -7.55 -40.47 -38.85
C MET A 1 -8.96 -40.22 -39.37
N ASN A 2 -10.00 -40.81 -38.77
CA ASN A 2 -11.37 -40.68 -39.27
C ASN A 2 -11.91 -39.26 -39.01
N THR A 3 -12.68 -38.71 -39.96
CA THR A 3 -13.26 -37.36 -39.90
C THR A 3 -14.03 -37.10 -38.60
N LYS A 4 -14.70 -38.13 -38.06
CA LYS A 4 -15.41 -38.06 -36.78
C LYS A 4 -14.49 -37.81 -35.57
N GLN A 5 -13.29 -38.39 -35.57
CA GLN A 5 -12.31 -38.15 -34.51
C GLN A 5 -11.67 -36.76 -34.62
N LEU A 6 -11.50 -36.27 -35.85
CA LEU A 6 -10.97 -34.94 -36.13
C LEU A 6 -11.93 -33.83 -35.66
N VAL A 7 -13.24 -34.04 -35.88
CA VAL A 7 -14.29 -33.15 -35.36
C VAL A 7 -14.35 -33.17 -33.83
N PHE A 8 -14.19 -34.35 -33.21
CA PHE A 8 -14.24 -34.48 -31.75
C PHE A 8 -13.07 -33.75 -31.06
N VAL A 9 -11.87 -33.85 -31.62
CA VAL A 9 -10.69 -33.12 -31.13
C VAL A 9 -10.85 -31.61 -31.32
N ALA A 10 -11.43 -31.17 -32.44
CA ALA A 10 -11.70 -29.75 -32.68
C ALA A 10 -12.70 -29.17 -31.66
N VAL A 11 -13.77 -29.90 -31.33
CA VAL A 11 -14.76 -29.48 -30.32
C VAL A 11 -14.13 -29.40 -28.92
N MET A 12 -13.28 -30.35 -28.55
CA MET A 12 -12.56 -30.32 -27.27
C MET A 12 -11.64 -29.09 -27.16
N LEU A 13 -10.92 -28.74 -28.23
CA LEU A 13 -10.03 -27.57 -28.26
C LEU A 13 -10.80 -26.24 -28.11
N ILE A 14 -11.97 -26.14 -28.76
CA ILE A 14 -12.83 -24.94 -28.66
C ILE A 14 -13.41 -24.82 -27.24
N ALA A 15 -13.86 -25.92 -26.64
CA ALA A 15 -14.39 -25.94 -25.28
C ALA A 15 -13.35 -25.51 -24.22
N THR A 16 -12.08 -25.88 -24.40
CA THR A 16 -10.99 -25.43 -23.52
C THR A 16 -10.67 -23.94 -23.67
N GLY A 17 -10.82 -23.37 -24.88
CA GLY A 17 -10.64 -21.93 -25.11
C GLY A 17 -11.70 -21.07 -24.42
N SER A 18 -12.94 -21.55 -24.37
CA SER A 18 -14.06 -20.87 -23.69
C SER A 18 -13.90 -20.83 -22.17
N LEU A 19 -13.23 -21.83 -21.58
CA LEU A 19 -12.95 -21.89 -20.14
C LEU A 19 -11.86 -20.90 -19.70
N HIS A 20 -10.82 -20.70 -20.52
CA HIS A 20 -9.77 -19.70 -20.25
C HIS A 20 -10.23 -18.26 -20.48
N ALA A 21 -11.29 -18.05 -21.28
CA ALA A 21 -11.90 -16.74 -21.52
C ALA A 21 -13.04 -16.41 -20.54
N GLN A 22 -13.38 -17.30 -19.61
CA GLN A 22 -14.32 -17.03 -18.50
C GLN A 22 -13.64 -16.19 -17.40
N GLY A 23 -12.96 -15.13 -17.81
CA GLY A 23 -12.49 -14.09 -16.91
C GLY A 23 -13.67 -13.25 -16.51
N ASN A 24 -14.37 -13.66 -15.45
CA ASN A 24 -15.34 -12.78 -14.80
C ASN A 24 -14.56 -11.50 -14.45
N GLY A 25 -14.93 -10.33 -15.00
CA GLY A 25 -14.20 -9.08 -14.74
C GLY A 25 -14.03 -8.82 -13.24
N SER A 26 -14.96 -9.34 -12.43
CA SER A 26 -14.88 -9.37 -10.96
C SER A 26 -13.73 -10.22 -10.40
N ALA A 27 -13.35 -11.33 -11.03
CA ALA A 27 -12.23 -12.17 -10.62
C ALA A 27 -10.88 -11.47 -10.90
N GLY A 28 -10.77 -10.75 -12.03
CA GLY A 28 -9.60 -9.92 -12.32
C GLY A 28 -9.46 -8.74 -11.35
N ILE A 29 -10.57 -8.09 -11.01
CA ILE A 29 -10.59 -7.02 -9.99
C ILE A 29 -10.20 -7.58 -8.61
N ALA A 30 -10.74 -8.75 -8.22
CA ALA A 30 -10.42 -9.37 -6.93
C ALA A 30 -8.93 -9.73 -6.83
N GLU A 31 -8.31 -10.25 -7.89
CA GLU A 31 -6.89 -10.57 -7.91
C GLU A 31 -6.02 -9.30 -7.88
N ALA A 32 -6.40 -8.26 -8.64
CA ALA A 32 -5.71 -6.97 -8.59
C ALA A 32 -5.79 -6.34 -7.20
N THR A 33 -6.96 -6.37 -6.54
CA THR A 33 -7.12 -5.90 -5.16
C THR A 33 -6.23 -6.69 -4.21
N LYS A 34 -6.20 -8.03 -4.30
CA LYS A 34 -5.35 -8.87 -3.46
C LYS A 34 -3.87 -8.56 -3.62
N MET A 35 -3.42 -8.33 -4.85
CA MET A 35 -2.05 -7.91 -5.15
C MET A 35 -1.73 -6.56 -4.52
N VAL A 36 -2.62 -5.57 -4.66
CA VAL A 36 -2.46 -4.23 -4.07
C VAL A 36 -2.45 -4.30 -2.54
N THR A 37 -3.39 -5.01 -1.90
CA THR A 37 -3.45 -5.19 -0.45
C THR A 37 -2.20 -5.88 0.11
N SER A 38 -1.58 -6.79 -0.64
CA SER A 38 -0.33 -7.45 -0.22
C SER A 38 0.85 -6.48 -0.01
N TYR A 39 0.84 -5.33 -0.71
CA TYR A 39 1.87 -4.30 -0.58
C TYR A 39 1.60 -3.32 0.56
N PHE A 40 0.37 -3.26 1.08
CA PHE A 40 0.02 -2.29 2.12
C PHE A 40 0.73 -2.55 3.44
N ASP A 41 0.76 -3.80 3.91
CA ASP A 41 1.43 -4.15 5.17
C ASP A 41 2.95 -3.83 5.17
N PRO A 42 3.75 -4.21 4.15
CA PRO A 42 5.14 -3.78 4.07
C PRO A 42 5.28 -2.27 3.83
N GLY A 43 4.38 -1.65 3.05
CA GLY A 43 4.36 -0.20 2.83
C GLY A 43 4.11 0.61 4.11
N THR A 44 3.16 0.17 4.94
CA THR A 44 2.86 0.80 6.24
C THR A 44 4.05 0.69 7.20
N LYS A 45 4.72 -0.47 7.25
CA LYS A 45 5.96 -0.63 8.04
C LYS A 45 7.06 0.32 7.58
N LEU A 46 7.22 0.49 6.26
CA LEU A 46 8.18 1.45 5.70
C LEU A 46 7.84 2.89 6.09
N CYS A 47 6.56 3.28 6.00
CA CYS A 47 6.09 4.60 6.45
C CYS A 47 6.39 4.85 7.93
N TYR A 48 6.18 3.87 8.81
CA TYR A 48 6.54 4.00 10.22
C TYR A 48 8.05 4.14 10.44
N ALA A 49 8.86 3.38 9.71
CA ALA A 49 10.32 3.50 9.79
C ALA A 49 10.79 4.91 9.36
N ILE A 50 10.26 5.43 8.25
CA ILE A 50 10.57 6.79 7.77
C ILE A 50 10.08 7.85 8.77
N GLY A 51 8.86 7.69 9.30
CA GLY A 51 8.28 8.58 10.31
C GLY A 51 9.13 8.64 11.57
N ALA A 52 9.68 7.51 12.03
CA ALA A 52 10.59 7.45 13.17
C ALA A 52 11.88 8.24 12.92
N VAL A 53 12.50 8.08 11.74
CA VAL A 53 13.72 8.81 11.38
C VAL A 53 13.48 10.32 11.31
N ILE A 54 12.43 10.75 10.62
CA ILE A 54 12.07 12.18 10.50
C ILE A 54 11.70 12.76 11.87
N GLY A 55 10.99 11.99 12.71
CA GLY A 55 10.65 12.35 14.08
C GLY A 55 11.90 12.63 14.92
N LEU A 56 12.91 11.77 14.86
CA LEU A 56 14.17 11.98 15.58
C LEU A 56 14.92 13.22 15.07
N VAL A 57 15.02 13.42 13.75
CA VAL A 57 15.68 14.60 13.15
C VAL A 57 14.99 15.90 13.57
N GLY A 58 13.66 15.93 13.56
CA GLY A 58 12.87 17.07 14.03
C GLY A 58 13.07 17.33 15.53
N GLY A 59 13.15 16.28 16.35
CA GLY A 59 13.42 16.38 17.78
C GLY A 59 14.80 16.99 18.07
N ILE A 60 15.83 16.59 17.32
CA ILE A 60 17.17 17.19 17.40
C ILE A 60 17.10 18.69 17.08
N LYS A 61 16.32 19.08 16.06
CA LYS A 61 16.15 20.49 15.69
C LYS A 61 15.45 21.31 16.79
N VAL A 62 14.44 20.74 17.44
CA VAL A 62 13.77 21.35 18.60
C VAL A 62 14.75 21.50 19.76
N TYR A 63 15.52 20.47 20.07
CA TYR A 63 16.54 20.51 21.12
C TYR A 63 17.60 21.58 20.86
N ASN A 64 18.05 21.72 19.61
CA ASN A 64 19.02 22.76 19.24
C ASN A 64 18.47 24.16 19.48
N LYS A 65 17.21 24.44 19.09
CA LYS A 65 16.55 25.73 19.37
C LYS A 65 16.32 25.95 20.87
N PHE A 66 15.98 24.89 21.61
CA PHE A 66 15.82 24.95 23.05
C PHE A 66 17.13 25.32 23.74
N SER A 67 18.21 24.64 23.36
CA SER A 67 19.55 24.83 23.92
C SER A 67 20.13 26.21 23.58
N SER A 68 19.74 26.82 22.46
CA SER A 68 20.16 28.16 22.07
C SER A 68 19.30 29.28 22.67
N GLY A 69 18.28 28.97 23.48
CA GLY A 69 17.37 29.96 24.06
C GLY A 69 16.49 30.68 23.02
N ASP A 70 16.20 30.02 21.90
CA ASP A 70 15.45 30.61 20.79
C ASP A 70 13.97 30.83 21.20
N PRO A 71 13.43 32.06 21.10
CA PRO A 71 12.06 32.35 21.51
C PRO A 71 11.00 31.60 20.67
N ASP A 72 11.34 31.11 19.47
CA ASP A 72 10.44 30.32 18.63
C ASP A 72 10.43 28.83 18.97
N VAL A 73 11.11 28.37 20.03
CA VAL A 73 11.21 26.94 20.35
C VAL A 73 9.83 26.30 20.54
N SER A 74 8.89 26.99 21.20
CA SER A 74 7.52 26.49 21.42
C SER A 74 6.76 26.30 20.11
N LYS A 75 6.98 27.19 19.13
CA LYS A 75 6.38 27.10 17.80
C LYS A 75 6.96 25.93 17.00
N VAL A 76 8.27 25.72 17.07
CA VAL A 76 8.94 24.61 16.37
C VAL A 76 8.63 23.26 17.03
N ALA A 77 8.60 23.21 18.37
CA ALA A 77 8.25 22.01 19.13
C ALA A 77 6.81 21.56 18.87
N SER A 78 5.85 22.49 18.93
CA SER A 78 4.44 22.18 18.65
C SER A 78 4.22 21.75 17.20
N SER A 79 4.87 22.41 16.23
CA SER A 79 4.81 22.02 14.81
C SER A 79 5.38 20.63 14.56
N TRP A 80 6.54 20.31 15.16
CA TRP A 80 7.17 18.99 15.06
C TRP A 80 6.29 17.90 15.68
N PHE A 81 5.75 18.14 16.88
CA PHE A 81 4.92 17.18 17.58
C PHE A 81 3.62 16.90 16.82
N GLY A 82 2.97 17.96 16.30
CA GLY A 82 1.78 17.82 15.44
C GLY A 82 2.06 17.01 14.17
N ALA A 83 3.21 17.22 13.53
CA ALA A 83 3.63 16.45 12.36
C ALA A 83 3.86 14.97 12.69
N CYS A 84 4.43 14.66 13.86
CA CYS A 84 4.64 13.27 14.31
C CYS A 84 3.30 12.53 14.52
N ILE A 85 2.33 13.17 15.17
CA ILE A 85 0.99 12.61 15.36
C ILE A 85 0.31 12.39 14.01
N PHE A 86 0.37 13.39 13.13
CA PHE A 86 -0.23 13.31 11.80
C PHE A 86 0.31 12.11 11.00
N LEU A 87 1.63 11.86 11.02
CA LEU A 87 2.23 10.72 10.31
C LEU A 87 1.70 9.37 10.80
N ILE A 88 1.51 9.19 12.11
CA ILE A 88 0.96 7.95 12.68
C ILE A 88 -0.52 7.77 12.31
N VAL A 89 -1.31 8.84 12.41
CA VAL A 89 -2.74 8.83 12.06
C VAL A 89 -2.93 8.57 10.57
N ALA A 90 -2.15 9.23 9.71
CA ALA A 90 -2.21 9.04 8.26
C ALA A 90 -1.88 7.61 7.84
N ALA A 91 -0.86 6.99 8.46
CA ALA A 91 -0.53 5.59 8.19
C ALA A 91 -1.66 4.63 8.60
N THR A 92 -2.35 4.93 9.69
CA THR A 92 -3.49 4.13 10.17
C THR A 92 -4.71 4.28 9.24
N ILE A 93 -5.06 5.50 8.85
CA ILE A 93 -6.18 5.79 7.95
C ILE A 93 -5.93 5.18 6.56
N LEU A 94 -4.72 5.31 6.02
CA LEU A 94 -4.37 4.68 4.75
C LEU A 94 -4.53 3.17 4.81
N ARG A 95 -4.17 2.50 5.92
CA ARG A 95 -4.43 1.07 6.07
C ARG A 95 -5.93 0.75 6.14
N SER A 96 -6.71 1.59 6.81
CA SER A 96 -8.16 1.40 6.98
C SER A 96 -8.99 1.63 5.71
N PHE A 97 -8.49 2.32 4.69
CA PHE A 97 -9.20 2.48 3.41
C PHE A 97 -9.13 1.23 2.50
N PHE A 98 -8.23 0.30 2.78
CA PHE A 98 -7.98 -0.89 1.93
C PHE A 98 -8.17 -2.22 2.68
N LEU A 99 -8.64 -2.16 3.93
CA LEU A 99 -9.13 -3.30 4.73
C LEU A 99 -10.65 -3.31 4.73
#